data_AF-A0A2E7P6K9-F1
#
_entry.id   AF-A0A2E7P6K9-F1
#
_cell.length_a   1.000
_cell.length_b   1.000
_cell.length_c   1.000
_cell.angle_alpha   90.00
_cell.angle_beta   90.00
_cell.angle_gamma   90.00
#
_symmetry.space_group_name_H-M   'P 1'
#
loop_
_entity.id
_entity.type
_entity.pdbx_description
1 polymer ?
#
loop_
_entity_poly.entity_id
_entity_poly.type
_entity_poly.pdbx_seq_one_letter_code
_entity_poly.pdbx_strand_id
1 'polypeptide(L)'
;MSEPMQTPAFDHQRLLDMVGQFEAELQKLPAGSTEADQLREDIARLRQHLSEPQPHAGQVGDTWHSLRRAADSLENQVLKDSPYITEMGRIIGLI
;
A
#
# COMPACT_ATOMS: atom_id res chain seq x y z
N MET A 1 -18.26 -19.69 -18.53
CA MET A 1 -18.13 -19.95 -17.07
C MET A 1 -17.41 -18.74 -16.51
N SER A 2 -18.10 -17.88 -15.78
CA SER A 2 -17.48 -16.71 -15.15
C SER A 2 -16.71 -17.21 -13.94
N GLU A 3 -15.40 -17.01 -13.92
CA GLU A 3 -14.58 -17.27 -12.74
C GLU A 3 -15.20 -16.48 -11.55
N PRO A 4 -15.35 -17.10 -10.37
CA PRO A 4 -15.82 -16.37 -9.20
C PRO A 4 -14.83 -15.23 -8.96
N MET A 5 -15.31 -13.99 -9.12
CA MET A 5 -14.57 -12.78 -8.79
C MET A 5 -14.23 -12.88 -7.31
N GLN A 6 -13.00 -13.33 -7.02
CA GLN A 6 -12.51 -13.53 -5.67
C GLN A 6 -12.45 -12.14 -5.04
N THR A 7 -13.43 -11.85 -4.20
CA THR A 7 -13.31 -10.81 -3.19
C THR A 7 -12.00 -11.10 -2.48
N PRO A 8 -11.10 -10.11 -2.33
CA PRO A 8 -9.82 -10.40 -1.73
C PRO A 8 -10.00 -11.03 -0.35
N ALA A 9 -9.24 -12.08 -0.05
CA ALA A 9 -9.34 -12.81 1.22
C ALA A 9 -8.85 -12.02 2.44
N PHE A 10 -8.48 -10.75 2.24
CA PHE A 10 -7.91 -9.88 3.25
C PHE A 10 -8.97 -8.97 3.88
N ASP A 11 -8.68 -8.52 5.11
CA ASP A 11 -9.52 -7.56 5.82
C ASP A 11 -9.48 -6.19 5.13
N HIS A 12 -10.46 -5.97 4.26
CA HIS A 12 -10.48 -4.83 3.36
C HIS A 12 -10.61 -3.48 4.08
N GLN A 13 -11.52 -3.40 5.05
CA GLN A 13 -11.75 -2.18 5.81
C GLN A 13 -10.50 -1.81 6.61
N ARG A 14 -9.89 -2.80 7.26
CA ARG A 14 -8.65 -2.59 8.01
C ARG A 14 -7.50 -2.15 7.12
N LEU A 15 -7.39 -2.70 5.92
CA LEU A 15 -6.36 -2.30 4.95
C LEU A 15 -6.56 -0.85 4.49
N LEU A 16 -7.79 -0.44 4.18
CA LEU A 16 -8.13 0.94 3.82
C LEU A 16 -7.80 1.93 4.93
N ASP A 17 -8.16 1.62 6.18
CA ASP A 17 -7.87 2.47 7.33
C ASP A 17 -6.36 2.67 7.51
N MET A 18 -5.58 1.60 7.35
CA MET A 18 -4.13 1.63 7.51
C MET A 18 -3.42 2.35 6.36
N VAL A 19 -3.92 2.18 5.14
CA VAL A 19 -3.48 2.94 3.96
C VAL A 19 -3.71 4.43 4.19
N GLY A 20 -4.87 4.83 4.71
CA GLY A 20 -5.17 6.23 5.02
C GLY A 20 -4.28 6.81 6.13
N GLN A 21 -3.97 6.03 7.17
CA GLN A 21 -3.01 6.44 8.21
C GLN A 21 -1.61 6.64 7.64
N PHE A 22 -1.14 5.69 6.82
CA PHE A 22 0.18 5.78 6.21
C PHE A 22 0.28 6.96 5.23
N GLU A 23 -0.74 7.21 4.43
CA GLU A 23 -0.84 8.38 3.54
C GLU A 23 -0.70 9.70 4.33
N ALA A 24 -1.36 9.81 5.49
CA ALA A 24 -1.25 10.99 6.35
C ALA A 24 0.16 11.17 6.94
N GLU A 25 0.86 10.10 7.28
CA GLU A 25 2.28 10.17 7.70
C GLU A 25 3.19 10.61 6.55
N LEU A 26 2.96 10.12 5.33
CA LEU A 26 3.75 10.50 4.15
C LEU A 26 3.60 11.97 3.77
N GLN A 27 2.46 12.58 4.07
CA GLN A 27 2.24 14.02 3.87
C GLN A 27 3.10 14.90 4.80
N LYS A 28 3.57 14.36 5.94
CA LYS A 28 4.44 15.09 6.87
C LYS A 28 5.90 15.11 6.42
N LEU A 29 6.27 14.24 5.49
CA LEU A 29 7.63 14.17 4.98
C LEU A 29 7.90 15.36 4.05
N PRO A 30 9.12 15.92 4.07
CA PRO A 30 9.49 16.96 3.13
C PRO A 30 9.33 16.47 1.69
N ALA A 31 8.88 17.36 0.81
CA ALA A 31 8.89 17.13 -0.62
C ALA A 31 10.33 17.23 -1.16
N GLY A 32 10.63 16.54 -2.27
CA GLY A 32 11.88 16.73 -3.00
C GLY A 32 12.80 15.51 -3.12
N SER A 33 12.40 14.33 -2.65
CA SER A 33 13.05 13.06 -3.03
C SER A 33 12.14 12.25 -3.93
N THR A 34 12.68 11.77 -5.05
CA THR A 34 11.96 10.93 -6.03
C THR A 34 11.31 9.71 -5.37
N GLU A 35 11.96 9.11 -4.37
CA GLU A 35 11.47 7.94 -3.64
C GLU A 35 10.24 8.27 -2.79
N ALA A 36 10.24 9.41 -2.09
CA ALA A 36 9.08 9.85 -1.32
C ALA A 36 7.90 10.22 -2.22
N ASP A 37 8.15 10.80 -3.41
CA ASP A 37 7.10 11.08 -4.38
C ASP A 37 6.52 9.79 -4.94
N GLN A 38 7.36 8.81 -5.31
CA GLN A 38 6.91 7.48 -5.72
C GLN A 38 6.10 6.78 -4.63
N LEU A 39 6.53 6.89 -3.37
CA LEU A 39 5.84 6.28 -2.24
C LEU A 39 4.44 6.90 -2.02
N ARG A 40 4.30 8.21 -2.23
CA ARG A 40 3.00 8.91 -2.20
C ARG A 40 2.10 8.50 -3.38
N GLU A 41 2.67 8.32 -4.57
CA GLU A 41 1.91 7.83 -5.73
C GLU A 41 1.43 6.38 -5.53
N ASP A 42 2.30 5.51 -5.02
CA ASP A 42 1.99 4.10 -4.83
C ASP A 42 0.95 3.88 -3.73
N ILE A 43 1.01 4.65 -2.62
CA ILE A 43 -0.02 4.55 -1.57
C ILE A 43 -1.38 5.07 -2.07
N ALA A 44 -1.39 6.14 -2.88
CA ALA A 44 -2.61 6.67 -3.46
C ALA A 44 -3.25 5.68 -4.45
N ARG A 45 -2.41 5.02 -5.26
CA ARG A 45 -2.85 3.96 -6.19
C ARG A 45 -3.40 2.75 -5.43
N LEU A 46 -2.73 2.34 -4.35
CA LEU A 46 -3.21 1.25 -3.50
C LEU A 46 -4.58 1.57 -2.92
N ARG A 47 -4.77 2.81 -2.41
CA ARG A 47 -6.05 3.29 -1.92
C ARG A 47 -7.14 3.27 -3.00
N GLN A 48 -6.80 3.64 -4.24
CA GLN A 48 -7.75 3.60 -5.36
C GLN A 48 -8.21 2.18 -5.67
N HIS A 49 -7.29 1.23 -5.79
CA HIS A 49 -7.63 -0.18 -6.03
C HIS A 49 -8.50 -0.77 -4.93
N LEU A 50 -8.23 -0.41 -3.67
CA LEU A 50 -9.04 -0.83 -2.54
C LEU A 50 -10.41 -0.13 -2.52
N SER A 51 -10.51 1.11 -3.01
CA SER A 51 -11.82 1.79 -3.05
C SER A 51 -12.77 1.23 -4.12
N GLU A 52 -12.31 0.32 -4.99
CA GLU A 52 -13.16 -0.35 -5.97
C GLU A 52 -14.15 -1.32 -5.30
N PRO A 53 -15.38 -1.48 -5.83
CA PRO A 53 -16.38 -2.39 -5.26
C PRO A 53 -15.90 -3.86 -5.18
N GLN A 54 -14.99 -4.25 -6.08
CA GLN A 54 -14.32 -5.54 -6.10
C GLN A 54 -12.82 -5.33 -6.42
N PRO A 55 -11.98 -5.13 -5.40
CA PRO A 55 -10.55 -4.94 -5.61
C PRO A 55 -9.93 -6.18 -6.26
N HIS A 56 -9.14 -5.98 -7.32
CA HIS A 56 -8.39 -7.07 -7.95
C HIS A 56 -7.14 -7.39 -7.12
N ALA A 57 -7.08 -8.60 -6.54
CA ALA A 57 -5.96 -9.03 -5.70
C ALA A 57 -4.58 -8.91 -6.38
N GLY A 58 -4.50 -9.17 -7.68
CA GLY A 58 -3.27 -8.99 -8.46
C GLY A 58 -2.79 -7.54 -8.50
N GLN A 59 -3.69 -6.59 -8.78
CA GLN A 59 -3.35 -5.15 -8.83
C GLN A 59 -2.97 -4.60 -7.45
N VAL A 60 -3.66 -5.06 -6.40
CA VAL A 60 -3.32 -4.74 -5.01
C VAL A 60 -1.92 -5.26 -4.68
N GLY A 61 -1.60 -6.50 -5.05
CA GLY A 61 -0.29 -7.10 -4.83
C GLY A 61 0.83 -6.41 -5.61
N ASP A 62 0.61 -6.10 -6.89
CA ASP A 62 1.60 -5.41 -7.73
C ASP A 62 1.91 -4.01 -7.19
N THR A 63 0.85 -3.25 -6.84
CA THR A 63 1.00 -1.92 -6.25
C THR A 63 1.69 -1.98 -4.88
N TRP A 64 1.36 -2.99 -4.07
CA TRP A 64 2.03 -3.25 -2.80
C TRP A 64 3.53 -3.51 -2.97
N HIS A 65 3.93 -4.32 -3.95
CA HIS A 65 5.34 -4.61 -4.20
C HIS A 65 6.11 -3.37 -4.69
N SER A 66 5.48 -2.51 -5.50
CA SER A 66 6.06 -1.21 -5.86
C SER A 66 6.29 -0.34 -4.62
N LEU A 67 5.25 -0.20 -3.81
CA LEU A 67 5.26 0.57 -2.57
C LEU A 67 6.36 0.10 -1.61
N ARG A 68 6.47 -1.22 -1.40
CA ARG A 68 7.49 -1.82 -0.53
C ARG A 68 8.90 -1.48 -1.01
N ARG A 69 9.16 -1.56 -2.31
CA ARG A 69 10.46 -1.21 -2.90
C ARG A 69 10.78 0.27 -2.75
N ALA A 70 9.82 1.16 -2.97
CA ALA A 70 10.01 2.60 -2.75
C ALA A 70 10.33 2.90 -1.28
N ALA A 71 9.64 2.25 -0.34
CA ALA A 71 9.92 2.38 1.09
C ALA A 71 11.30 1.83 1.48
N ASP A 72 11.75 0.73 0.86
CA ASP A 72 13.10 0.16 1.09
C ASP A 72 14.22 1.06 0.56
N SER A 73 13.98 1.76 -0.54
CA SER A 73 14.94 2.67 -1.18
C SER A 73 15.06 4.01 -0.46
N LEU A 74 14.10 4.37 0.40
CA LEU A 74 14.17 5.60 1.17
C LEU A 74 15.32 5.54 2.17
N GLU A 75 16.22 6.53 2.13
CA GLU A 75 17.27 6.69 3.15
C GLU A 75 16.68 6.97 4.55
N ASN A 76 15.40 7.37 4.62
CA ASN A 76 14.69 7.56 5.87
C ASN A 76 14.35 6.21 6.54
N GLN A 77 15.17 5.84 7.53
CA GLN A 77 15.01 4.60 8.31
C GLN A 77 13.63 4.47 8.98
N VAL A 78 12.97 5.60 9.32
CA VAL A 78 11.65 5.58 9.99
C VAL A 78 10.57 4.97 9.10
N LEU A 79 10.62 5.21 7.80
CA LEU A 79 9.64 4.62 6.86
C LEU A 79 10.02 3.21 6.44
N LYS A 80 11.32 2.94 6.30
CA LYS A 80 11.83 1.63 5.95
C LYS A 80 11.42 0.56 6.96
N ASP A 81 11.55 0.88 8.24
CA ASP A 81 11.15 0.00 9.35
C ASP A 81 9.72 0.30 9.85
N SER A 82 8.91 0.95 9.00
CA SER A 82 7.57 1.37 9.37
C SER A 82 6.68 0.16 9.69
N PRO A 83 6.01 0.14 10.85
CA PRO A 83 5.05 -0.91 11.18
C PRO A 83 3.87 -0.94 10.21
N TYR A 84 3.57 0.19 9.53
CA TYR A 84 2.54 0.25 8.50
C TYR A 84 2.88 -0.67 7.32
N ILE A 85 4.15 -0.71 6.91
CA ILE A 85 4.58 -1.53 5.78
C ILE A 85 4.44 -3.02 6.13
N THR A 86 4.93 -3.42 7.30
CA THR A 86 4.80 -4.82 7.74
C THR A 86 3.34 -5.23 7.90
N GLU A 87 2.51 -4.41 8.55
CA GLU A 87 1.13 -4.80 8.80
C GLU A 87 0.29 -4.84 7.52
N MET A 88 0.52 -3.91 6.57
CA MET A 88 -0.18 -3.96 5.27
C MET A 88 0.18 -5.23 4.51
N GLY A 89 1.46 -5.60 4.45
CA GLY A 89 1.90 -6.85 3.83
C GLY A 89 1.26 -8.08 4.45
N ARG A 90 1.13 -8.11 5.79
CA ARG A 90 0.46 -9.21 6.52
C ARG A 90 -1.03 -9.29 6.17
N ILE A 91 -1.72 -8.16 6.14
CA ILE A 91 -3.15 -8.13 5.80
C ILE A 91 -3.36 -8.62 4.36
N ILE A 92 -2.54 -8.17 3.41
CA ILE A 92 -2.63 -8.58 2.00
C ILE A 92 -2.23 -10.07 1.82
N GLY A 93 -1.40 -10.61 2.71
CA GLY A 93 -0.93 -12.00 2.68
C GLY A 93 0.33 -12.21 1.85
N LEU A 94 1.23 -11.21 1.82
CA LEU A 94 2.45 -11.20 1.00
C LEU A 94 3.76 -11.28 1.80
N ILE A 95 3.67 -11.46 3.12
CA ILE A 95 4.80 -11.72 4.03
C ILE A 95 4.43 -12.72 5.12
#